data_AF-A0A940WNW0-F1
#
_entry.id   AF-A0A940WNW0-F1
#
_cell.length_a   1.000
_cell.length_b   1.000
_cell.length_c   1.000
_cell.angle_alpha   90.00
_cell.angle_beta   90.00
_cell.angle_gamma   90.00
#
_symmetry.space_group_name_H-M   'P 1'
#
loop_
_entity.id
_entity.type
_entity.pdbx_description
1 polymer ?
#
loop_
_entity_poly.entity_id
_entity_poly.type
_entity_poly.pdbx_seq_one_letter_code
_entity_poly.pdbx_strand_id
1 'polypeptide(L)' 'MTQSRAVGAARPAFAGWRIMRSDAGRLWATRERPFPLAVEEAGAFRTVDADDLLGLCQAIAAQESSAEGTVW' A
#
# COMPACT_ATOMS: atom_id res chain seq x y z
N MET A 1 -13.08 31.13 10.96
CA MET A 1 -12.96 30.14 9.87
C MET A 1 -12.49 28.84 10.47
N THR A 2 -13.42 27.95 10.81
CA THR A 2 -13.10 26.63 11.37
C THR A 2 -12.66 25.73 10.22
N GLN A 3 -11.36 25.45 10.13
CA GLN A 3 -10.89 24.34 9.32
C GLN A 3 -11.14 23.06 10.11
N SER A 4 -12.31 22.45 9.91
CA SER A 4 -12.56 21.06 10.29
C SER A 4 -11.69 20.18 9.38
N ARG A 5 -10.42 20.01 9.75
CA ARG A 5 -9.55 19.03 9.09
C ARG A 5 -10.04 17.67 9.57
N ALA A 6 -10.89 17.04 8.77
CA ALA A 6 -11.14 15.61 8.93
C ALA A 6 -9.78 14.93 8.76
N VAL A 7 -9.13 14.60 9.87
CA VAL A 7 -8.06 13.61 9.88
C VAL A 7 -8.80 12.31 9.59
N GLY A 8 -9.00 12.01 8.30
CA GLY A 8 -9.26 10.65 7.88
C GLY A 8 -8.13 9.84 8.50
N ALA A 9 -8.46 8.94 9.43
CA ALA A 9 -7.48 8.24 10.24
C ALA A 9 -6.42 7.68 9.29
N ALA A 10 -5.21 8.23 9.35
CA ALA A 10 -4.12 7.76 8.50
C ALA A 10 -3.93 6.29 8.86
N ARG A 11 -4.42 5.39 8.00
CA ARG A 11 -4.11 3.98 8.14
C ARG A 11 -2.59 3.90 8.10
N PRO A 12 -1.93 3.17 9.02
CA PRO A 12 -0.53 2.87 8.86
C PRO A 12 -0.31 2.39 7.43
N ALA A 13 0.67 2.92 6.70
CA ALA A 13 0.90 2.56 5.30
C ALA A 13 1.00 1.04 5.09
N PHE A 14 1.34 0.29 6.15
CA PHE A 14 1.47 -1.16 6.17
C PHE A 14 0.26 -1.91 6.75
N ALA A 15 -0.84 -1.25 7.07
CA ALA A 15 -1.99 -1.91 7.70
C ALA A 15 -2.60 -2.96 6.75
N GLY A 16 -2.40 -4.24 7.08
CA GLY A 16 -2.81 -5.39 6.26
C GLY A 16 -1.72 -5.92 5.32
N TRP A 17 -0.48 -5.45 5.46
CA TRP A 17 0.67 -5.89 4.69
C TRP A 17 1.73 -6.54 5.59
N ARG A 18 2.22 -7.70 5.16
CA ARG A 18 3.35 -8.39 5.79
C ARG A 18 4.64 -8.00 5.10
N ILE A 19 5.53 -7.32 5.80
CA ILE A 19 6.84 -6.91 5.31
C ILE A 19 7.86 -8.02 5.59
N MET A 20 8.72 -8.24 4.62
CA MET A 20 9.83 -9.17 4.67
C MET A 20 11.08 -8.48 4.12
N ARG A 21 12.25 -8.90 4.62
CA ARG A 21 13.55 -8.36 4.23
C ARG A 21 14.47 -9.53 3.91
N SER A 22 15.15 -9.46 2.78
CA SER A 22 16.24 -10.39 2.45
C SER A 22 17.51 -10.05 3.23
N ASP A 23 18.39 -11.04 3.34
CA ASP A 23 19.77 -10.88 3.81
C ASP A 23 20.56 -9.85 2.97
N ALA A 24 20.27 -9.77 1.66
CA ALA A 24 20.83 -8.78 0.74
C ALA A 24 20.24 -7.36 0.90
N GLY A 25 19.32 -7.15 1.85
CA GLY A 25 18.76 -5.84 2.18
C GLY A 25 17.53 -5.43 1.37
N ARG A 26 17.16 -6.13 0.29
CA ARG A 26 15.92 -5.89 -0.46
C ARG A 26 14.71 -6.13 0.42
N LEU A 27 13.70 -5.27 0.29
CA LEU A 27 12.44 -5.38 1.01
C LEU A 27 11.31 -5.81 0.07
N TRP A 28 10.37 -6.57 0.59
CA TRP A 28 9.09 -6.80 -0.07
C TRP A 28 7.97 -6.84 0.95
N ALA A 29 6.77 -6.56 0.48
CA ALA A 29 5.56 -6.65 1.27
C ALA A 29 4.50 -7.42 0.49
N THR A 30 3.79 -8.29 1.19
CA THR A 30 2.64 -9.01 0.64
C THR A 30 1.40 -8.70 1.47
N ARG A 31 0.30 -8.38 0.79
CA ARG A 31 -0.98 -8.09 1.44
C ARG A 31 -1.57 -9.38 2.04
N GLU A 32 -1.99 -9.31 3.30
CA GLU A 32 -2.51 -10.46 4.04
C GLU A 32 -3.90 -10.89 3.55
N ARG A 33 -4.69 -9.93 3.06
CA ARG A 33 -5.96 -10.19 2.37
C ARG A 33 -5.84 -9.81 0.90
N PRO A 34 -6.39 -10.60 -0.03
CA PRO A 34 -6.39 -10.23 -1.46
C PRO A 34 -7.19 -8.94 -1.69
N PHE A 35 -6.92 -8.30 -2.82
CA PHE A 35 -7.76 -7.20 -3.29
C PHE A 35 -9.07 -7.75 -3.85
N PRO A 36 -10.12 -6.92 -3.99
CA PRO A 36 -11.27 -7.29 -4.81
C PRO A 36 -10.83 -7.67 -6.22
N LEU A 37 -11.46 -8.67 -6.84
CA LEU A 37 -11.06 -9.20 -8.15
C LEU A 37 -10.93 -8.09 -9.22
N ALA A 38 -11.89 -7.16 -9.28
CA ALA A 38 -11.88 -6.05 -10.23
C ALA A 38 -10.64 -5.14 -10.09
N VAL A 39 -10.09 -5.01 -8.88
CA VAL A 39 -8.89 -4.21 -8.60
C VAL A 39 -7.63 -4.96 -9.03
N GLU A 40 -7.59 -6.28 -8.84
CA GLU A 40 -6.49 -7.12 -9.33
C GLU A 40 -6.47 -7.17 -10.87
N GLU A 41 -7.64 -7.28 -11.50
CA GLU A 41 -7.79 -7.19 -12.96
C GLU A 41 -7.40 -5.82 -13.52
N ALA A 42 -7.58 -4.75 -12.73
CA ALA A 42 -7.09 -3.41 -13.06
C ALA A 42 -5.58 -3.24 -12.89
N GLY A 43 -4.87 -4.28 -12.42
CA GLY A 43 -3.41 -4.30 -12.32
C GLY A 43 -2.85 -4.06 -10.92
N ALA A 44 -3.67 -4.11 -9.87
CA ALA A 44 -3.15 -4.00 -8.51
C ALA A 44 -2.39 -5.29 -8.11
N PHE A 45 -1.17 -5.11 -7.63
CA PHE A 45 -0.31 -6.20 -7.20
C PHE A 45 -0.45 -6.45 -5.69
N ARG A 46 -0.66 -7.71 -5.32
CA ARG A 46 -0.70 -8.14 -3.90
C ARG A 46 0.67 -8.21 -3.24
N THR A 47 1.74 -8.21 -4.03
CA THR A 47 3.12 -8.21 -3.57
C THR A 47 3.86 -7.10 -4.29
N VAL A 48 4.59 -6.29 -3.52
CA VAL A 48 5.44 -5.23 -4.04
C VAL A 48 6.81 -5.32 -3.38
N ASP A 49 7.86 -4.92 -4.09
CA ASP A 49 9.22 -4.86 -3.59
C ASP A 49 9.81 -3.45 -3.75
N ALA A 50 10.83 -3.16 -2.93
CA ALA A 50 11.59 -1.91 -3.00
C ALA A 50 12.96 -2.09 -2.33
N ASP A 51 13.89 -1.20 -2.69
CA ASP A 51 15.24 -1.19 -2.12
C ASP A 51 15.27 -0.59 -0.69
N ASP A 52 14.28 0.23 -0.32
CA ASP A 52 14.18 0.86 0.98
C ASP A 52 12.74 1.00 1.50
N LEU A 53 12.59 1.36 2.77
CA LEU A 53 11.27 1.46 3.42
C LEU A 53 10.40 2.57 2.82
N LEU A 54 11.00 3.65 2.30
CA LEU A 54 10.26 4.75 1.71
C LEU A 54 9.66 4.32 0.37
N GLY A 55 10.44 3.67 -0.48
CA GLY A 55 9.98 3.06 -1.72
C GLY A 55 8.91 2.00 -1.46
N LEU A 56 9.09 1.18 -0.41
CA LEU A 56 8.08 0.18 -0.05
C LEU A 56 6.76 0.82 0.38
N CYS A 57 6.81 1.89 1.18
CA CYS A 57 5.62 2.67 1.55
C CYS A 57 4.90 3.24 0.32
N GLN A 58 5.64 3.82 -0.62
CA GLN A 58 5.09 4.41 -1.84
C GLN A 58 4.46 3.34 -2.73
N ALA A 59 5.11 2.20 -2.89
CA ALA A 59 4.59 1.08 -3.68
C ALA A 59 3.28 0.55 -3.08
N ILE A 60 3.22 0.34 -1.76
CA ILE A 60 1.98 -0.09 -1.08
C ILE A 60 0.88 0.96 -1.23
N ALA A 61 1.19 2.24 -1.03
CA ALA A 61 0.21 3.32 -1.17
C ALA A 61 -0.38 3.38 -2.59
N ALA A 62 0.42 3.11 -3.63
CA ALA A 62 -0.07 3.04 -5.00
C ALA A 62 -1.07 1.88 -5.21
N GLN A 63 -0.81 0.71 -4.61
CA GLN A 63 -1.75 -0.42 -4.69
C GLN A 63 -3.04 -0.14 -3.93
N GLU A 64 -2.96 0.42 -2.71
CA GLU A 64 -4.15 0.75 -1.91
C GLU A 64 -4.96 1.90 -2.54
N SER A 65 -4.32 2.90 -3.17
CA SER A 65 -5.03 3.98 -3.87
C SER A 65 -5.82 3.46 -5.07
N SER A 66 -5.25 2.50 -5.80
CA SER A 66 -5.93 1.80 -6.90
C SER A 66 -7.13 0.99 -6.40
N ALA A 67 -7.04 0.43 -5.19
CA ALA A 67 -8.13 -0.32 -4.56
C ALA A 67 -9.24 0.55 -3.98
N GLU A 68 -8.90 1.74 -3.47
CA GLU A 68 -9.85 2.71 -2.94
C GLU A 68 -10.58 3.49 -4.06
N GLY A 69 -10.17 3.31 -5.33
CA GLY A 69 -10.75 4.03 -6.47
C GLY A 69 -10.45 5.53 -6.45
N THR A 70 -9.44 5.95 -5.67
CA THR A 70 -8.99 7.35 -5.64
C THR A 70 -8.05 7.59 -6.81
N VAL A 71 -8.64 7.70 -8.00
CA VAL A 71 -8.03 8.37 -9.14
C VAL A 71 -8.09 9.87 -8.87
N TRP A 72 -6.93 10.54 -8.87
CA TRP A 72 -6.86 12.01 -8.77
C TRP A 72 -7.31 12.65 -10.08
#